data_AF-A0A3S4LV88-F1
#
_entry.id   AF-A0A3S4LV88-F1
#
_cell.length_a   1.000
_cell.length_b   1.000
_cell.length_c   1.000
_cell.angle_alpha   90.00
_cell.angle_beta   90.00
_cell.angle_gamma   90.00
#
_symmetry.space_group_name_H-M   'P 1'
#
loop_
_entity.id
_entity.type
_entity.pdbx_description
1 polymer ?
#
loop_
_entity_poly.entity_id
_entity_poly.type
_entity_poly.pdbx_seq_one_letter_code
_entity_poly.pdbx_strand_id
1 'polypeptide(L)'
;MLQKTSARAVGGQITLHAFDAGKLAEGMPIRYLGIDIGQIQTLELITARNEVQAKAVLYPEYVQTFARAGTRFSVITPQISAAGVEHLDTILQPYINVEPGTRRGTARL
;
A
#
# COMPACT_ATOMS: atom_id res chain seq x y z
N MET A 1 -18.75 5.14 28.23
CA MET A 1 -17.97 5.48 27.02
C MET A 1 -16.54 4.97 27.22
N LEU A 2 -16.32 3.69 26.93
CA LEU A 2 -14.99 3.08 27.02
C LEU A 2 -14.33 3.20 25.65
N GLN A 3 -13.37 4.11 25.51
CA GLN A 3 -12.43 4.05 24.40
C GLN A 3 -11.64 2.75 24.57
N LYS A 4 -12.04 1.71 23.84
CA LYS A 4 -11.27 0.48 23.72
C LYS A 4 -9.97 0.84 23.03
N THR A 5 -8.95 1.07 23.86
CA THR A 5 -7.60 0.55 23.70
C THR A 5 -7.13 0.46 22.25
N SER A 6 -6.19 1.34 21.90
CA SER A 6 -5.19 1.18 20.85
C SER A 6 -4.46 -0.16 21.01
N ALA A 7 -5.14 -1.22 20.63
CA ALA A 7 -4.57 -2.55 20.53
C ALA A 7 -3.59 -2.50 19.36
N ARG A 8 -2.30 -2.53 19.73
CA ARG A 8 -1.16 -3.06 18.98
C ARG A 8 -1.35 -3.07 17.47
N ALA A 9 -0.50 -2.34 16.74
CA ALA A 9 -0.22 -2.69 15.35
C ALA A 9 0.16 -4.18 15.31
N VAL A 10 -0.81 -5.06 15.02
CA VAL A 10 -0.59 -6.51 14.97
C VAL A 10 0.23 -6.86 13.73
N GLY A 11 0.40 -5.90 12.82
CA GLY A 11 1.16 -6.00 11.59
C GLY A 11 2.33 -5.03 11.50
N GLY A 12 3.16 -5.19 10.48
CA GLY A 12 4.31 -4.34 10.21
C GLY A 12 3.89 -3.01 9.61
N GLN A 13 4.34 -1.91 10.20
CA GLN A 13 4.11 -0.57 9.66
C GLN A 13 5.10 -0.26 8.54
N ILE A 14 4.57 0.31 7.45
CA ILE A 14 5.37 0.85 6.35
C ILE A 14 4.92 2.28 6.04
N THR A 15 5.82 3.07 5.48
CA THR A 15 5.52 4.42 5.00
C THR A 15 5.73 4.45 3.49
N LEU A 16 4.69 4.85 2.77
CA LEU A 16 4.73 5.08 1.33
C LEU A 16 4.80 6.59 1.08
N HIS A 17 5.69 7.00 0.20
CA HIS A 17 5.81 8.39 -0.23
C HIS A 17 5.19 8.50 -1.63
N ALA A 18 4.24 9.41 -1.80
CA ALA A 18 3.57 9.66 -3.07
C ALA A 18 3.64 11.16 -3.42
N PHE A 19 3.71 11.47 -4.71
CA PHE A 19 3.66 12.86 -5.18
C PHE A 19 2.26 13.45 -5.13
N ASP A 20 1.23 12.60 -5.20
CA ASP A 20 -0.18 12.97 -5.20
C ASP A 20 -0.97 11.94 -4.38
N ALA A 21 -2.08 12.40 -3.78
CA ALA A 21 -3.00 11.55 -3.02
C ALA A 21 -4.41 11.50 -3.61
N GLY A 22 -4.67 12.08 -4.78
CA GLY A 22 -5.99 12.05 -5.41
C GLY A 22 -6.51 10.64 -5.71
N LYS A 23 -5.62 9.65 -5.73
CA LYS A 23 -5.95 8.23 -5.89
C LYS A 23 -5.81 7.40 -4.61
N LEU A 24 -5.49 8.02 -3.47
CA LEU A 24 -5.26 7.35 -2.20
C LEU A 24 -6.39 7.68 -1.22
N ALA A 25 -6.71 6.72 -0.35
CA ALA A 25 -7.69 6.91 0.72
C ALA A 25 -7.28 6.11 1.96
N GLU A 26 -7.65 6.61 3.14
CA GLU A 26 -7.56 5.83 4.38
C GLU A 26 -8.44 4.58 4.27
N GLY A 27 -7.95 3.44 4.76
CA GLY A 27 -8.61 2.15 4.61
C GLY A 27 -8.46 1.50 3.22
N MET A 28 -7.77 2.14 2.26
CA MET A 28 -7.52 1.53 0.95
C MET A 28 -6.73 0.22 1.12
N PRO A 29 -7.23 -0.91 0.57
CA PRO A 29 -6.58 -2.21 0.74
C PRO A 29 -5.28 -2.30 -0.06
N ILE A 30 -4.30 -2.98 0.52
CA ILE A 30 -3.06 -3.38 -0.13
C ILE A 30 -3.20 -4.84 -0.51
N ARG A 31 -3.05 -5.15 -1.80
CA ARG A 31 -3.29 -6.48 -2.37
C ARG A 31 -2.07 -7.05 -3.05
N TYR A 32 -1.90 -8.36 -2.92
CA TYR A 32 -1.00 -9.16 -3.73
C TYR A 32 -1.79 -10.28 -4.38
N LEU A 33 -1.75 -10.36 -5.72
CA LEU A 33 -2.51 -11.35 -6.49
C LEU A 33 -4.00 -11.40 -6.10
N GLY A 34 -4.59 -10.24 -5.80
CA GLY A 34 -5.99 -10.11 -5.40
C GLY A 34 -6.30 -10.41 -3.93
N ILE A 35 -5.32 -10.84 -3.12
CA ILE A 35 -5.49 -11.10 -1.68
C ILE A 35 -5.11 -9.87 -0.86
N ASP A 36 -5.97 -9.47 0.08
CA ASP A 36 -5.70 -8.38 1.02
C ASP A 36 -4.57 -8.79 1.98
N ILE A 37 -3.49 -8.01 1.97
CA ILE A 37 -2.29 -8.22 2.81
C ILE A 37 -2.01 -7.06 3.76
N GLY A 38 -2.83 -6.01 3.71
CA GLY A 38 -2.64 -4.79 4.47
C GLY A 38 -3.59 -3.69 4.03
N GLN A 39 -3.39 -2.49 4.57
CA GLN A 39 -4.20 -1.31 4.24
C GLN A 39 -3.49 0.00 4.61
N ILE A 40 -3.87 1.09 3.94
CA ILE A 40 -3.52 2.45 4.36
C ILE A 40 -4.23 2.77 5.68
N GLN A 41 -3.49 3.32 6.64
CA GLN A 41 -4.02 3.81 7.91
C GLN A 41 -4.29 5.30 7.85
N THR A 42 -3.31 6.11 7.45
CA THR A 42 -3.42 7.58 7.44
C THR A 42 -2.72 8.18 6.23
N LEU A 43 -3.16 9.39 5.84
CA LEU A 43 -2.53 10.22 4.82
C LEU A 43 -2.11 11.56 5.42
N GLU A 44 -0.84 11.92 5.26
CA GLU A 44 -0.27 13.15 5.81
C GLU A 44 0.43 13.96 4.70
N LEU A 45 0.01 15.21 4.49
CA LEU A 45 0.69 16.13 3.57
C LEU A 45 1.96 16.67 4.22
N ILE A 46 3.11 16.43 3.59
CA ILE A 46 4.40 16.95 4.02
C ILE A 46 4.78 18.14 3.14
N THR A 47 4.40 19.34 3.59
CA THR A 47 4.60 20.59 2.85
C THR A 47 6.08 20.93 2.62
N ALA A 48 6.96 20.54 3.54
CA ALA A 48 8.41 20.78 3.40
C ALA A 48 9.05 20.00 2.22
N ARG A 49 8.40 18.93 1.75
CA ARG A 49 8.89 18.05 0.68
C ARG A 49 7.95 17.96 -0.52
N ASN A 50 6.82 18.67 -0.50
CA ASN A 50 5.76 18.61 -1.50
C ASN A 50 5.34 17.15 -1.84
N GLU A 51 5.19 16.34 -0.80
CA GLU A 51 4.81 14.92 -0.93
C GLU A 51 3.68 14.58 0.05
N VAL A 52 3.02 13.46 -0.19
CA VAL A 52 2.11 12.84 0.77
C VAL A 52 2.77 11.58 1.34
N GLN A 53 2.77 11.48 2.66
CA GLN A 53 3.14 10.27 3.37
C GLN A 53 1.88 9.48 3.71
N ALA A 54 1.79 8.28 3.13
CA ALA A 54 0.76 7.32 3.46
C ALA A 54 1.33 6.29 4.44
N LYS A 55 0.86 6.31 5.69
CA LYS A 55 1.20 5.27 6.68
C LYS A 55 0.30 4.09 6.43
N ALA A 56 0.88 2.91 6.35
CA ALA A 56 0.16 1.68 6.08
C ALA A 56 0.59 0.57 7.04
N VAL A 57 -0.26 -0.44 7.16
CA VAL A 57 0.02 -1.66 7.90
C VAL A 57 -0.09 -2.86 6.98
N LEU A 58 0.91 -3.74 7.02
CA LEU A 58 0.85 -5.07 6.44
C LEU A 58 0.51 -6.07 7.53
N TYR A 59 -0.37 -7.04 7.27
CA TYR A 59 -0.68 -8.09 8.23
C TYR A 59 0.59 -8.91 8.56
N PRO A 60 0.75 -9.36 9.82
CA PRO A 60 2.00 -9.91 10.34
C PRO A 60 2.58 -11.05 9.49
N GLU A 61 1.74 -11.92 8.94
CA GLU A 61 2.11 -13.06 8.09
C GLU A 61 2.76 -12.64 6.76
N TYR A 62 2.58 -11.39 6.32
CA TYR A 62 3.08 -10.89 5.04
C TYR A 62 4.28 -9.94 5.19
N VAL A 63 4.58 -9.46 6.40
CA VAL A 63 5.63 -8.45 6.65
C VAL A 63 6.98 -8.87 6.10
N GLN A 64 7.43 -10.08 6.40
CA GLN A 64 8.77 -10.56 5.98
C GLN A 64 8.93 -10.65 4.45
N THR A 65 7.83 -10.84 3.72
CA THR A 65 7.84 -10.96 2.27
C THR A 65 7.85 -9.60 1.58
N PHE A 66 7.08 -8.63 2.10
CA PHE A 66 6.82 -7.37 1.41
C PHE A 66 7.46 -6.14 2.04
N ALA A 67 7.71 -6.11 3.36
CA ALA A 67 8.40 -5.01 4.03
C ALA A 67 9.93 -5.09 3.86
N ARG A 68 10.39 -5.22 2.61
CA ARG A 68 11.80 -5.36 2.25
C ARG A 68 12.17 -4.44 1.10
N ALA A 69 13.45 -4.15 0.98
CA ALA A 69 13.98 -3.33 -0.10
C ALA A 69 13.64 -3.94 -1.48
N GLY A 70 13.23 -3.07 -2.40
CA GLY A 70 12.86 -3.44 -3.76
C GLY A 70 11.40 -3.84 -3.95
N THR A 71 10.59 -3.93 -2.89
CA THR A 71 9.14 -4.06 -3.03
C THR A 71 8.56 -2.79 -3.65
N ARG A 72 7.66 -2.96 -4.63
CA ARG A 72 6.98 -1.88 -5.32
C ARG A 72 5.51 -1.87 -4.96
N PHE A 73 4.97 -0.67 -4.76
CA PHE A 73 3.57 -0.42 -4.48
C PHE A 73 3.02 0.45 -5.59
N SER A 74 1.86 0.11 -6.14
CA SER A 74 1.24 0.85 -7.24
C SER A 74 -0.27 0.89 -7.07
N VAL A 75 -0.85 2.08 -7.16
CA VAL A 75 -2.30 2.23 -7.10
C VAL A 75 -2.90 1.73 -8.42
N ILE A 76 -3.85 0.80 -8.33
CA ILE A 76 -4.62 0.32 -9.47
C ILE A 76 -5.91 1.11 -9.54
N THR A 77 -6.10 1.80 -10.67
CA THR A 77 -7.29 2.61 -10.99
C THR A 77 -7.88 2.15 -12.31
N PRO A 78 -9.18 2.38 -12.57
CA PRO A 78 -9.79 1.93 -13.82
C PRO A 78 -9.17 2.65 -15.00
N GLN A 79 -8.91 1.92 -16.08
CA GLN A 79 -8.36 2.46 -17.32
C GLN A 79 -9.36 2.27 -18.46
N ILE A 80 -9.68 3.36 -19.15
CA ILE A 80 -10.61 3.38 -20.29
C ILE A 80 -9.89 4.10 -21.43
N SER A 81 -9.75 3.44 -22.56
CA SER A 81 -9.09 3.97 -23.74
C SER A 81 -9.78 3.49 -25.01
N ALA A 82 -9.39 4.06 -26.16
CA ALA A 82 -9.87 3.57 -27.46
C ALA A 82 -9.46 2.11 -27.75
N ALA A 83 -8.41 1.60 -27.08
CA ALA A 83 -7.94 0.22 -27.23
C ALA A 83 -8.72 -0.78 -26.36
N GLY A 84 -9.52 -0.31 -25.40
CA GLY A 84 -10.28 -1.15 -24.50
C GLY A 84 -10.35 -0.61 -23.07
N VAL A 85 -10.79 -1.48 -22.18
CA VAL A 85 -11.02 -1.20 -20.76
C VAL A 85 -10.29 -2.21 -19.89
N GLU A 86 -9.66 -1.73 -18.82
CA GLU A 86 -8.93 -2.54 -17.85
C GLU A 86 -9.30 -2.09 -16.42
N HIS A 87 -9.22 -3.01 -15.46
CA HIS A 87 -9.42 -2.74 -14.03
C HIS A 87 -10.76 -2.07 -13.67
N LEU A 88 -11.84 -2.37 -14.40
CA LEU A 88 -13.16 -1.76 -14.15
C LEU A 88 -13.73 -2.11 -12.76
N ASP A 89 -13.31 -3.23 -12.17
CA ASP A 89 -13.61 -3.61 -10.79
C ASP A 89 -13.17 -2.54 -9.77
N THR A 90 -12.14 -1.75 -10.10
CA THR A 90 -11.60 -0.70 -9.23
C THR A 90 -12.39 0.60 -9.22
N ILE A 91 -13.44 0.73 -10.04
CA ILE A 91 -14.36 1.90 -10.00
C ILE A 91 -15.02 2.02 -8.62
N LEU A 92 -15.42 0.89 -8.04
CA LEU A 92 -16.10 0.87 -6.75
C LEU A 92 -15.10 0.90 -5.58
N GLN A 93 -13.98 0.20 -5.74
CA GLN A 93 -12.97 0.09 -4.69
C GLN A 93 -11.56 0.04 -5.28
N PRO A 94 -10.85 1.18 -5.38
CA PRO A 94 -9.44 1.18 -5.75
C PRO A 94 -8.60 0.49 -4.67
N TYR A 95 -7.45 -0.04 -5.09
CA TYR A 95 -6.53 -0.74 -4.21
C TYR A 95 -5.07 -0.49 -4.62
N ILE A 96 -4.16 -0.82 -3.72
CA ILE A 96 -2.71 -0.76 -3.97
C ILE A 96 -2.24 -2.17 -4.29
N ASN A 97 -1.74 -2.41 -5.50
CA ASN A 97 -1.04 -3.65 -5.83
C ASN A 97 0.39 -3.62 -5.29
N VAL A 98 0.89 -4.78 -4.91
CA VAL A 98 2.26 -4.97 -4.42
C VAL A 98 3.03 -5.94 -5.29
N GLU A 99 4.27 -5.62 -5.59
CA GLU A 99 5.22 -6.54 -6.23
C GLU A 99 6.42 -6.73 -5.30
N PRO A 100 6.71 -7.96 -4.83
CA PRO A 100 7.80 -8.18 -3.88
C PRO A 100 9.16 -7.98 -4.55
N GLY A 101 10.08 -7.31 -3.85
CA GLY A 101 11.41 -7.06 -4.40
C GLY A 101 12.21 -8.34 -4.66
N THR A 102 12.86 -8.45 -5.81
CA THR A 102 13.73 -9.58 -6.15
C THR A 102 15.13 -9.38 -5.53
N ARG A 103 15.31 -9.71 -4.26
CA ARG A 103 16.64 -10.01 -3.71
C ARG A 103 16.60 -11.26 -2.84
N ARG A 104 17.17 -12.35 -3.37
CA ARG A 104 17.97 -13.26 -2.53
C ARG A 104 19.28 -12.53 -2.26
N GLY A 105 19.56 -12.20 -1.00
CA GLY A 105 20.88 -11.75 -0.63
C GLY A 105 21.88 -12.88 -0.86
N THR A 106 22.66 -12.82 -1.94
CA THR A 106 24.01 -13.36 -1.88
C THR A 106 24.83 -12.35 -1.10
N ALA A 107 25.00 -12.58 0.20
CA ALA A 107 26.13 -12.04 0.92
C ALA A 107 27.39 -12.55 0.19
N ARG A 108 28.05 -11.68 -0.56
CA ARG A 108 29.45 -11.89 -0.92
C ARG A 108 30.26 -11.19 0.16
N LEU A 109 31.00 -12.01 0.91
CA LEU A 109 32.19 -11.59 1.65
C LEU A 109 33.22 -11.00 0.67
#